data_AF-A0A9R0V8P5-F1
#
_entry.id   AF-A0A9R0V8P5-F1
#
_cell.length_a   1.000
_cell.length_b   1.000
_cell.length_c   1.000
_cell.angle_alpha   90.00
_cell.angle_beta   90.00
_cell.angle_gamma   90.00
#
_symmetry.space_group_name_H-M   'P 1'
#
loop_
_entity.id
_entity.type
_entity.pdbx_description
1 polymer ?
#
loop_
_entity_poly.entity_id
_entity_poly.type
_entity_poly.pdbx_seq_one_letter_code
_entity_poly.pdbx_strand_id
1 'polypeptide(L)'
;MYYKDEQEKARCMNPDPSPCLYNVSTTERCPTPSCVTPSLRARAAATTHSMAPPISADVVVEAAPAPASMAVLNQMVCASAPAPIITVVSKQLVLPEGASPVGDLKLSVSDMPMLSCHYIQKGLFFPPAGMPNARLVSSLALSLSRALGVFPALAGRLVTLPDDRIVIRCDDGAVEFYHAVAPALSLAEFLVRDADVPTRLTKDLFPMDRTVSYEGHRRPLTSFQVTVLGDGAVFVGLVANHAVVDGTSFWHFFNTWAGLCRGEPVQPPDFSRNFFGGSTAVLRFSGRDGPAVTFDASAPLRERVIHFSAASIRGLKAAANRCRKTNEDDEVNGKLVHDLKVQGGCGEISSFQSMCAHMWRAVTRARLQLAANATTTFRMAVNCRHRLRPKISPVYFGNAIQSVATTATVSELASHDLGWAAAKLHTTVVAHEDGAIRQAAADWEAAPRCFPLGNPDGAALTMGSSPRFPMYDGNDFGWGRALAVRSGRANKFDGKMSAFPGQAGDGSVDVEVCLAPDTMGRLLCDDEFLQFVSHAPSP
;
A
#
# COMPACT_ATOMS: atom_id res chain seq x y z
N MET A 1 18.88 54.52 -20.35
CA MET A 1 17.72 54.95 -19.54
C MET A 1 17.63 53.99 -18.36
N TYR A 2 18.33 54.29 -17.24
CA TYR A 2 17.78 54.83 -15.97
C TYR A 2 16.84 53.80 -15.29
N TYR A 3 17.02 53.23 -14.08
CA TYR A 3 17.92 53.31 -12.90
C TYR A 3 17.82 51.89 -12.24
N LYS A 4 18.85 51.18 -11.74
CA LYS A 4 19.77 51.33 -10.59
C LYS A 4 19.16 51.40 -9.18
N ASP A 5 19.53 50.39 -8.38
CA ASP A 5 19.77 50.29 -6.92
C ASP A 5 18.79 50.90 -5.91
N GLU A 6 18.40 50.09 -4.91
CA GLU A 6 18.79 50.34 -3.51
C GLU A 6 18.56 49.11 -2.60
N GLN A 7 19.65 48.55 -2.08
CA GLN A 7 19.72 47.78 -0.84
C GLN A 7 20.59 48.58 0.13
N GLU A 8 20.07 48.92 1.33
CA GLU A 8 20.68 48.63 2.65
C GLU A 8 20.05 49.44 3.80
N LYS A 9 20.03 48.79 4.99
CA LYS A 9 19.93 49.32 6.37
C LYS A 9 18.56 49.72 6.93
N ALA A 10 18.08 48.95 7.91
CA ALA A 10 18.14 49.35 9.33
C ALA A 10 17.70 48.22 10.27
N ARG A 11 18.49 48.02 11.34
CA ARG A 11 18.22 47.18 12.51
C ARG A 11 17.56 48.02 13.61
N CYS A 12 16.79 47.31 14.46
CA CYS A 12 16.39 47.60 15.85
C CYS A 12 15.36 48.72 16.11
N MET A 13 14.21 48.34 16.70
CA MET A 13 13.83 48.70 18.09
C MET A 13 12.49 48.02 18.47
N ASN A 14 12.49 47.38 19.64
CA ASN A 14 11.28 47.06 20.43
C ASN A 14 10.64 48.37 20.90
N PRO A 15 9.32 48.43 21.09
CA PRO A 15 8.80 48.21 22.44
C PRO A 15 7.44 47.50 22.52
N ASP A 16 7.24 46.76 23.61
CA ASP A 16 5.94 46.37 24.14
C ASP A 16 5.27 47.63 24.77
N PRO A 17 3.93 47.76 24.78
CA PRO A 17 3.19 47.16 25.90
C PRO A 17 1.82 46.55 25.52
N SER A 18 1.42 45.56 26.33
CA SER A 18 0.08 44.94 26.50
C SER A 18 -1.02 45.97 26.93
N PRO A 19 -2.32 45.63 27.21
CA PRO A 19 -3.00 44.31 27.26
C PRO A 19 -4.47 44.26 26.71
N CYS A 20 -5.05 43.05 26.60
CA CYS A 20 -6.47 42.69 26.92
C CYS A 20 -6.69 41.19 26.64
N LEU A 21 -6.70 40.32 27.67
CA LEU A 21 -7.89 39.75 28.34
C LEU A 21 -8.69 38.74 27.50
N TYR A 22 -8.55 37.44 27.78
CA TYR A 22 -9.57 36.64 28.49
C TYR A 22 -9.00 35.29 28.97
N ASN A 23 -9.21 35.04 30.26
CA ASN A 23 -8.91 33.84 31.06
C ASN A 23 -9.65 32.59 30.57
N VAL A 24 -9.07 31.40 30.79
CA VAL A 24 -9.42 30.49 31.91
C VAL A 24 -8.20 29.60 32.24
N SER A 25 -7.75 29.65 33.48
CA SER A 25 -6.64 28.89 34.05
C SER A 25 -7.11 27.72 34.93
N THR A 26 -6.12 26.88 35.18
CA THR A 26 -6.04 25.59 35.87
C THR A 26 -6.20 25.61 37.40
N THR A 27 -6.67 24.46 37.93
CA THR A 27 -6.23 23.68 39.13
C THR A 27 -6.12 24.28 40.56
N GLU A 28 -6.59 23.41 41.48
CA GLU A 28 -6.15 23.12 42.86
C GLU A 28 -6.59 23.99 44.06
N ARG A 29 -7.25 23.35 45.03
CA ARG A 29 -6.76 23.18 46.42
C ARG A 29 -7.58 22.18 47.25
N CYS A 30 -6.85 21.46 48.10
CA CYS A 30 -7.29 20.57 49.19
C CYS A 30 -7.86 21.39 50.39
N PRO A 31 -8.63 20.78 51.33
CA PRO A 31 -8.00 20.19 52.53
C PRO A 31 -8.70 18.93 53.14
N THR A 32 -7.93 18.15 53.92
CA THR A 32 -8.34 17.08 54.87
C THR A 32 -8.77 17.69 56.24
N PRO A 33 -9.37 16.97 57.25
CA PRO A 33 -9.09 15.58 57.69
C PRO A 33 -10.23 14.72 58.30
N SER A 34 -10.02 13.41 58.44
CA SER A 34 -10.16 12.62 59.68
C SER A 34 -9.99 11.10 59.48
N CYS A 35 -9.61 10.44 60.58
CA CYS A 35 -9.03 9.10 60.74
C CYS A 35 -9.95 7.90 60.47
N VAL A 36 -9.35 6.72 60.18
CA VAL A 36 -9.24 5.52 61.07
C VAL A 36 -8.63 4.35 60.26
N THR A 37 -7.64 3.67 60.84
CA THR A 37 -7.10 2.34 60.44
C THR A 37 -7.46 1.32 61.54
N PRO A 38 -7.46 -0.02 61.31
CA PRO A 38 -6.21 -0.83 61.35
C PRO A 38 -6.17 -2.00 60.32
N SER A 39 -5.05 -2.25 59.63
CA SER A 39 -3.91 -3.13 59.98
C SER A 39 -4.11 -4.64 59.68
N LEU A 40 -3.19 -5.25 58.91
CA LEU A 40 -2.44 -6.47 59.29
C LEU A 40 -1.33 -6.82 58.27
N ARG A 41 -0.09 -6.73 58.75
CA ARG A 41 1.17 -7.40 58.34
C ARG A 41 1.02 -8.93 58.42
N ALA A 42 1.86 -9.84 57.92
CA ALA A 42 3.11 -9.90 57.14
C ALA A 42 3.43 -11.42 56.97
N ARG A 43 4.30 -11.80 56.01
CA ARG A 43 5.60 -12.48 56.27
C ARG A 43 6.21 -13.05 54.99
N ALA A 44 7.50 -12.76 54.83
CA ALA A 44 8.43 -13.43 53.93
C ALA A 44 9.16 -14.57 54.66
N ALA A 45 9.67 -15.54 53.92
CA ALA A 45 10.86 -16.33 54.30
C ALA A 45 11.55 -16.90 53.04
N ALA A 46 12.87 -16.76 53.01
CA ALA A 46 13.79 -17.28 52.01
C ALA A 46 14.58 -18.46 52.60
N THR A 47 15.11 -19.38 51.78
CA THR A 47 16.43 -20.02 51.96
C THR A 47 16.86 -20.87 50.76
N THR A 48 18.17 -21.12 50.69
CA THR A 48 19.05 -21.42 49.54
C THR A 48 19.70 -22.82 49.57
N HIS A 49 20.23 -23.23 48.40
CA HIS A 49 21.41 -24.11 48.13
C HIS A 49 21.34 -25.65 48.33
N SER A 50 21.69 -26.42 47.28
CA SER A 50 23.01 -27.10 47.10
C SER A 50 23.02 -28.13 45.95
N MET A 51 24.20 -28.37 45.34
CA MET A 51 24.50 -29.24 44.18
C MET A 51 24.89 -30.70 44.53
N ALA A 52 24.88 -31.56 43.48
CA ALA A 52 25.14 -33.02 43.32
C ALA A 52 26.43 -33.64 43.93
N PRO A 53 26.67 -34.99 43.91
CA PRO A 53 27.22 -35.73 42.73
C PRO A 53 26.90 -37.29 42.69
N PRO A 54 27.68 -38.24 42.07
CA PRO A 54 27.50 -38.83 40.70
C PRO A 54 27.57 -40.41 40.61
N ILE A 55 27.88 -40.98 39.41
CA ILE A 55 28.36 -42.38 39.04
C ILE A 55 27.27 -43.37 38.53
N SER A 56 27.44 -44.38 37.64
CA SER A 56 28.19 -44.71 36.40
C SER A 56 27.86 -46.19 36.04
N ALA A 57 27.66 -46.50 34.75
CA ALA A 57 27.81 -47.75 33.94
C ALA A 57 27.51 -49.21 34.44
N ASP A 58 26.75 -49.92 33.58
CA ASP A 58 26.79 -51.32 33.07
C ASP A 58 26.71 -52.58 33.97
N VAL A 59 25.69 -53.44 33.74
CA VAL A 59 25.78 -54.93 33.66
C VAL A 59 24.63 -55.51 32.80
N VAL A 60 24.97 -56.47 31.92
CA VAL A 60 24.13 -57.28 31.01
C VAL A 60 23.74 -58.62 31.66
N VAL A 61 22.49 -59.12 31.50
CA VAL A 61 22.14 -60.58 31.51
C VAL A 61 20.92 -60.88 30.60
N GLU A 62 21.00 -61.99 29.87
CA GLU A 62 20.12 -62.53 28.79
C GLU A 62 18.76 -63.16 29.18
N ALA A 63 17.87 -63.18 28.16
CA ALA A 63 16.67 -63.97 27.74
C ALA A 63 16.09 -65.14 28.60
N ALA A 64 14.79 -65.56 28.56
CA ALA A 64 13.71 -65.66 27.52
C ALA A 64 12.34 -66.04 28.19
N PRO A 65 11.19 -66.43 27.53
CA PRO A 65 10.53 -66.03 26.25
C PRO A 65 8.98 -65.75 26.31
N ALA A 66 8.45 -65.12 25.23
CA ALA A 66 7.10 -65.21 24.58
C ALA A 66 5.81 -64.70 25.33
N PRO A 67 4.71 -64.27 24.63
CA PRO A 67 4.32 -64.57 23.25
C PRO A 67 3.88 -63.39 22.36
N ALA A 68 3.64 -63.75 21.09
CA ALA A 68 3.37 -62.91 19.93
C ALA A 68 2.01 -62.19 19.93
N SER A 69 2.00 -60.94 19.47
CA SER A 69 0.88 -60.34 18.72
C SER A 69 1.27 -59.01 18.06
N MET A 70 1.36 -59.04 16.73
CA MET A 70 1.19 -57.95 15.75
C MET A 70 1.72 -56.54 16.07
N ALA A 71 2.93 -56.24 15.60
CA ALA A 71 3.34 -54.88 15.24
C ALA A 71 3.30 -54.73 13.71
N VAL A 72 2.27 -54.04 13.20
CA VAL A 72 2.26 -53.56 11.82
C VAL A 72 3.12 -52.30 11.77
N LEU A 73 4.17 -52.38 10.95
CA LEU A 73 4.98 -51.26 10.49
C LEU A 73 4.06 -50.16 9.92
N ASN A 74 4.02 -48.99 10.57
CA ASN A 74 3.70 -47.76 9.85
C ASN A 74 5.00 -47.21 9.27
N GLN A 75 5.28 -47.59 8.02
CA GLN A 75 6.11 -46.77 7.13
C GLN A 75 5.39 -45.43 6.97
N MET A 76 5.85 -44.45 7.72
CA MET A 76 5.49 -43.06 7.49
C MET A 76 6.17 -42.66 6.19
N VAL A 77 5.46 -42.83 5.07
CA VAL A 77 5.84 -42.23 3.79
C VAL A 77 5.89 -40.73 4.04
N CYS A 78 7.09 -40.16 4.13
CA CYS A 78 7.28 -38.74 3.98
C CYS A 78 6.77 -38.39 2.57
N ALA A 79 5.52 -37.94 2.48
CA ALA A 79 5.01 -37.30 1.29
C ALA A 79 5.91 -36.09 1.03
N SER A 80 6.84 -36.22 0.08
CA SER A 80 7.59 -35.09 -0.44
C SER A 80 6.58 -34.03 -0.85
N ALA A 81 6.72 -32.81 -0.32
CA ALA A 81 5.91 -31.69 -0.78
C ALA A 81 6.00 -31.64 -2.32
N PRO A 82 4.87 -31.47 -3.04
CA PRO A 82 4.90 -31.39 -4.49
C PRO A 82 5.85 -30.26 -4.89
N ALA A 83 6.67 -30.50 -5.91
CA ALA A 83 7.62 -29.52 -6.42
C ALA A 83 6.88 -28.21 -6.75
N PRO A 84 7.48 -27.04 -6.47
CA PRO A 84 6.85 -25.77 -6.74
C PRO A 84 6.61 -25.60 -8.24
N ILE A 85 5.39 -25.23 -8.62
CA ILE A 85 4.98 -25.09 -10.02
C ILE A 85 5.77 -23.96 -10.71
N ILE A 86 6.10 -22.90 -9.96
CA ILE A 86 7.03 -21.84 -10.38
C ILE A 86 8.38 -22.13 -9.73
N THR A 87 9.40 -22.35 -10.55
CA THR A 87 10.75 -22.71 -10.09
C THR A 87 11.73 -21.58 -10.36
N VAL A 88 12.43 -21.11 -9.33
CA VAL A 88 13.55 -20.17 -9.47
C VAL A 88 14.75 -20.90 -10.06
N VAL A 89 15.20 -20.47 -11.23
CA VAL A 89 16.34 -21.04 -11.96
C VAL A 89 17.64 -20.35 -11.59
N SER A 90 17.62 -19.04 -11.35
CA SER A 90 18.80 -18.31 -10.92
C SER A 90 18.45 -17.09 -10.08
N LYS A 91 19.38 -16.76 -9.17
CA LYS A 91 19.39 -15.51 -8.40
C LYS A 91 20.66 -14.74 -8.72
N GLN A 92 20.52 -13.47 -9.06
CA GLN A 92 21.63 -12.56 -9.33
C GLN A 92 21.57 -11.39 -8.35
N LEU A 93 22.75 -10.86 -8.02
CA LEU A 93 22.88 -9.60 -7.30
C LEU A 93 23.18 -8.51 -8.33
N VAL A 94 22.30 -7.51 -8.42
CA VAL A 94 22.44 -6.39 -9.36
C VAL A 94 22.86 -5.15 -8.57
N LEU A 95 24.00 -4.59 -8.93
CA LEU A 95 24.52 -3.36 -8.35
C LEU A 95 24.05 -2.15 -9.17
N PRO A 96 23.87 -0.98 -8.54
CA PRO A 96 23.67 0.29 -9.26
C PRO A 96 24.82 0.59 -10.23
N GLU A 97 24.51 1.19 -11.38
CA GLU A 97 25.53 1.73 -12.29
C GLU A 97 26.02 3.09 -11.78
N GLY A 98 27.32 3.21 -11.51
CA GLY A 98 27.93 4.42 -10.99
C GLY A 98 27.80 4.55 -9.46
N ALA A 99 28.37 5.63 -8.92
CA ALA A 99 28.25 5.95 -7.50
C ALA A 99 26.93 6.67 -7.21
N SER A 100 26.36 6.45 -6.01
CA SER A 100 25.12 7.11 -5.60
C SER A 100 25.22 8.64 -5.78
N PRO A 101 24.31 9.26 -6.55
CA PRO A 101 24.26 10.72 -6.69
C PRO A 101 23.77 11.44 -5.42
N VAL A 102 23.36 10.70 -4.37
CA VAL A 102 22.81 11.25 -3.12
C VAL A 102 23.39 10.56 -1.89
N GLY A 103 23.45 11.27 -0.77
CA GLY A 103 23.76 10.68 0.54
C GLY A 103 22.57 9.96 1.17
N ASP A 104 22.69 9.67 2.48
CA ASP A 104 21.60 9.08 3.27
C ASP A 104 20.34 9.96 3.19
N LEU A 105 19.20 9.35 2.86
CA LEU A 105 17.91 10.04 2.77
C LEU A 105 17.10 9.83 4.04
N LYS A 106 16.68 10.92 4.69
CA LYS A 106 15.77 10.83 5.83
C LYS A 106 14.37 10.36 5.41
N LEU A 107 13.75 9.49 6.21
CA LEU A 107 12.32 9.20 6.08
C LEU A 107 11.50 10.43 6.50
N SER A 108 10.60 10.87 5.62
CA SER A 108 9.68 11.98 5.90
C SER A 108 8.56 11.55 6.86
N VAL A 109 7.78 12.53 7.32
CA VAL A 109 6.54 12.31 8.10
C VAL A 109 5.51 11.45 7.36
N SER A 110 5.57 11.39 6.03
CA SER A 110 4.69 10.55 5.21
C SER A 110 5.25 9.15 4.97
N ASP A 111 6.57 8.97 5.13
CA ASP A 111 7.26 7.68 4.96
C ASP A 111 7.17 6.82 6.24
N MET A 112 7.45 7.44 7.39
CA MET A 112 7.51 6.75 8.70
C MET A 112 6.25 5.95 9.08
N PRO A 113 5.01 6.42 8.82
CA PRO A 113 3.82 5.62 9.10
C PRO A 113 3.79 4.28 8.34
N MET A 114 4.43 4.19 7.17
CA MET A 114 4.43 3.00 6.32
C MET A 114 5.38 1.90 6.81
N LEU A 115 6.13 2.11 7.90
CA LEU A 115 7.02 1.11 8.48
C LEU A 115 6.30 -0.17 8.94
N SER A 116 5.01 -0.11 9.26
CA SER A 116 4.16 -1.26 9.61
C SER A 116 3.49 -1.93 8.40
N CYS A 117 3.59 -1.37 7.21
CA CYS A 117 2.97 -1.94 6.00
C CYS A 117 3.83 -3.06 5.42
N HIS A 118 3.23 -4.01 4.69
CA HIS A 118 4.01 -4.89 3.82
C HIS A 118 4.65 -4.08 2.68
N TYR A 119 5.78 -4.57 2.18
CA TYR A 119 6.37 -4.13 0.91
C TYR A 119 5.33 -4.20 -0.21
N ILE A 120 5.27 -3.18 -1.06
CA ILE A 120 4.40 -3.17 -2.24
C ILE A 120 4.86 -4.28 -3.19
N GLN A 121 3.93 -5.15 -3.61
CA GLN A 121 4.18 -6.19 -4.61
C GLN A 121 3.27 -5.94 -5.82
N LYS A 122 3.84 -5.49 -6.93
CA LYS A 122 3.13 -5.29 -8.20
C LYS A 122 4.02 -5.70 -9.37
N GLY A 123 3.41 -6.24 -10.41
CA GLY A 123 4.10 -6.64 -11.63
C GLY A 123 3.15 -6.74 -12.80
N LEU A 124 3.73 -6.95 -13.97
CA LEU A 124 3.02 -6.95 -15.24
C LEU A 124 3.32 -8.24 -16.00
N PHE A 125 2.28 -8.80 -16.61
CA PHE A 125 2.44 -9.80 -17.67
C PHE A 125 2.72 -9.12 -19.00
N PHE A 126 3.58 -9.73 -19.80
CA PHE A 126 3.99 -9.30 -21.13
C PHE A 126 3.82 -10.47 -22.11
N PRO A 127 3.64 -10.17 -23.41
CA PRO A 127 3.69 -11.20 -24.44
C PRO A 127 5.07 -11.90 -24.47
N PRO A 128 5.20 -13.01 -25.20
CA PRO A 128 6.49 -13.64 -25.41
C PRO A 128 7.54 -12.64 -25.93
N ALA A 129 8.69 -12.57 -25.27
CA ALA A 129 9.72 -11.58 -25.57
C ALA A 129 10.39 -11.78 -26.95
N GLY A 130 10.11 -12.89 -27.64
CA GLY A 130 10.68 -13.20 -28.96
C GLY A 130 12.19 -13.44 -28.95
N MET A 131 12.79 -13.70 -27.78
CA MET A 131 14.23 -13.89 -27.63
C MET A 131 14.56 -14.99 -26.61
N PRO A 132 15.77 -15.57 -26.64
CA PRO A 132 16.18 -16.58 -25.65
C PRO A 132 16.13 -16.04 -24.22
N ASN A 133 15.69 -16.86 -23.25
CA ASN A 133 15.56 -16.46 -21.85
C ASN A 133 16.86 -15.88 -21.27
N ALA A 134 18.02 -16.41 -21.66
CA ALA A 134 19.32 -15.87 -21.23
C ALA A 134 19.50 -14.41 -21.67
N ARG A 135 19.14 -14.06 -22.90
CA ARG A 135 19.21 -12.67 -23.41
C ARG A 135 18.19 -11.76 -22.72
N LEU A 136 16.97 -12.24 -22.52
CA LEU A 136 15.93 -11.53 -21.79
C LEU A 136 16.40 -11.15 -20.37
N VAL A 137 16.87 -12.14 -19.62
CA VAL A 137 17.36 -11.99 -18.24
C VAL A 137 18.55 -11.03 -18.18
N SER A 138 19.55 -11.20 -19.06
CA SER A 138 20.71 -10.31 -19.11
C SER A 138 20.35 -8.86 -19.47
N SER A 139 19.44 -8.66 -20.43
CA SER A 139 18.98 -7.32 -20.82
C SER A 139 18.26 -6.61 -19.67
N LEU A 140 17.36 -7.33 -18.98
CA LEU A 140 16.63 -6.81 -17.82
C LEU A 140 17.55 -6.51 -16.63
N ALA A 141 18.53 -7.36 -16.35
CA ALA A 141 19.50 -7.13 -15.27
C ALA A 141 20.41 -5.94 -15.57
N LEU A 142 20.87 -5.78 -16.83
CA LEU A 142 21.72 -4.67 -17.22
C LEU A 142 20.98 -3.33 -17.12
N SER A 143 19.77 -3.24 -17.68
CA SER A 143 18.96 -2.02 -17.57
C SER A 143 18.52 -1.73 -16.13
N LEU A 144 18.34 -2.77 -15.30
CA LEU A 144 18.04 -2.60 -13.88
C LEU A 144 19.21 -1.95 -13.15
N SER A 145 20.46 -2.36 -13.43
CA SER A 145 21.66 -1.73 -12.88
C SER A 145 21.67 -0.21 -13.17
N ARG A 146 21.36 0.17 -14.41
CA ARG A 146 21.24 1.58 -14.82
C ARG A 146 20.11 2.30 -14.08
N ALA A 147 18.94 1.67 -13.97
CA ALA A 147 17.79 2.24 -13.26
C ALA A 147 18.11 2.46 -11.78
N LEU A 148 18.83 1.55 -11.14
CA LEU A 148 19.26 1.70 -9.75
C LEU A 148 20.29 2.82 -9.56
N GLY A 149 21.13 3.10 -10.56
CA GLY A 149 22.02 4.28 -10.55
C GLY A 149 21.24 5.60 -10.52
N VAL A 150 20.04 5.62 -11.13
CA VAL A 150 19.12 6.77 -11.10
C VAL A 150 18.33 6.82 -9.78
N PHE A 151 18.01 5.66 -9.20
CA PHE A 151 17.22 5.50 -7.98
C PHE A 151 18.01 4.77 -6.87
N PRO A 152 19.13 5.33 -6.39
CA PRO A 152 20.06 4.64 -5.48
C PRO A 152 19.41 4.22 -4.15
N ALA A 153 18.39 4.95 -3.70
CA ALA A 153 17.63 4.64 -2.50
C ALA A 153 16.96 3.25 -2.54
N LEU A 154 16.67 2.70 -3.72
CA LEU A 154 16.07 1.37 -3.87
C LEU A 154 17.07 0.22 -3.66
N ALA A 155 18.37 0.51 -3.81
CA ALA A 155 19.49 -0.40 -3.56
C ALA A 155 19.97 -0.36 -2.09
N GLY A 156 19.65 0.73 -1.38
CA GLY A 156 20.10 0.99 -0.01
C GLY A 156 19.49 0.10 1.09
N ARG A 157 19.63 0.54 2.34
CA ARG A 157 19.08 -0.13 3.54
C ARG A 157 18.49 0.87 4.52
N LEU A 158 17.52 0.46 5.35
CA LEU A 158 17.11 1.29 6.48
C LEU A 158 18.16 1.22 7.59
N VAL A 159 18.46 2.36 8.19
CA VAL A 159 19.35 2.46 9.35
C VAL A 159 18.71 3.40 10.37
N THR A 160 18.68 2.95 11.62
CA THR A 160 18.37 3.82 12.76
C THR A 160 19.66 4.48 13.24
N LEU A 161 19.71 5.80 13.23
CA LEU A 161 20.84 6.60 13.70
C LEU A 161 20.88 6.68 15.24
N PRO A 162 22.00 7.13 15.84
CA PRO A 162 22.11 7.28 17.30
C PRO A 162 21.08 8.22 17.95
N ASP A 163 20.45 9.10 17.17
CA ASP A 163 19.38 9.99 17.62
C ASP A 163 17.97 9.52 17.22
N ASP A 164 17.82 8.20 17.05
CA ASP A 164 16.57 7.49 16.73
C ASP A 164 15.96 7.79 15.36
N ARG A 165 16.58 8.65 14.54
CA ARG A 165 16.08 8.90 13.18
C ARG A 165 16.34 7.68 12.30
N ILE A 166 15.32 7.26 11.56
CA ILE A 166 15.46 6.23 10.52
C ILE A 166 15.75 6.93 9.20
N VAL A 167 16.83 6.49 8.54
CA VAL A 167 17.27 6.96 7.23
C VAL A 167 17.39 5.78 6.26
N ILE A 168 17.32 6.08 4.97
CA ILE A 168 17.72 5.19 3.89
C ILE A 168 19.20 5.46 3.65
N ARG A 169 20.04 4.50 3.99
CA ARG A 169 21.45 4.52 3.64
C ARG A 169 21.61 4.14 2.18
N CYS A 170 22.03 5.09 1.36
CA CYS A 170 22.30 4.89 -0.07
C CYS A 170 23.77 4.47 -0.23
N ASP A 171 24.07 3.22 0.05
CA ASP A 171 25.42 2.63 0.07
C ASP A 171 25.77 1.84 -1.20
N ASP A 172 25.04 2.07 -2.28
CA ASP A 172 25.17 1.34 -3.55
C ASP A 172 25.09 -0.20 -3.38
N GLY A 173 24.32 -0.65 -2.39
CA GLY A 173 24.10 -2.07 -2.12
C GLY A 173 23.48 -2.82 -3.29
N ALA A 174 23.74 -4.12 -3.39
CA ALA A 174 23.09 -4.95 -4.40
C ALA A 174 21.62 -5.22 -4.07
N VAL A 175 20.79 -5.30 -5.12
CA VAL A 175 19.43 -5.83 -5.06
C VAL A 175 19.38 -7.27 -5.57
N GLU A 176 18.37 -8.01 -5.12
CA GLU A 176 18.16 -9.38 -5.56
C GLU A 176 17.27 -9.44 -6.81
N PHE A 177 17.78 -10.04 -7.87
CA PHE A 177 17.08 -10.27 -9.14
C PHE A 177 16.93 -11.78 -9.38
N TYR A 178 15.69 -12.23 -9.43
CA TYR A 178 15.34 -13.64 -9.60
C TYR A 178 14.86 -13.91 -11.03
N HIS A 179 15.32 -15.01 -11.61
CA HIS A 179 14.78 -15.57 -12.83
C HIS A 179 14.12 -16.91 -12.49
N ALA A 180 12.84 -17.01 -12.81
CA ALA A 180 12.01 -18.18 -12.58
C ALA A 180 11.37 -18.66 -13.90
N VAL A 181 10.97 -19.93 -13.90
CA VAL A 181 10.24 -20.55 -15.01
C VAL A 181 9.04 -21.32 -14.48
N ALA A 182 7.98 -21.38 -15.28
CA ALA A 182 6.78 -22.16 -14.98
C ALA A 182 6.30 -22.84 -16.27
N PRO A 183 6.99 -23.89 -16.75
CA PRO A 183 6.70 -24.52 -18.05
C PRO A 183 5.34 -25.21 -18.09
N ALA A 184 4.78 -25.55 -16.94
CA ALA A 184 3.44 -26.14 -16.82
C ALA A 184 2.32 -25.08 -16.76
N LEU A 185 2.67 -23.79 -16.70
CA LEU A 185 1.69 -22.71 -16.59
C LEU A 185 1.60 -21.86 -17.85
N SER A 186 0.44 -21.24 -18.06
CA SER A 186 0.16 -20.27 -19.12
C SER A 186 -0.44 -18.99 -18.54
N LEU A 187 -0.47 -17.92 -19.34
CA LEU A 187 -1.10 -16.65 -18.95
C LEU A 187 -2.58 -16.84 -18.59
N ALA A 188 -3.28 -17.74 -19.29
CA ALA A 188 -4.70 -18.02 -19.09
C ALA A 188 -5.02 -18.50 -17.66
N GLU A 189 -4.09 -19.17 -16.99
CA GLU A 189 -4.30 -19.61 -15.60
C GLU A 189 -4.22 -18.46 -14.59
N PHE A 190 -3.55 -17.35 -14.93
CA PHE A 190 -3.47 -16.16 -14.08
C PHE A 190 -4.58 -15.13 -14.38
N LEU A 191 -5.12 -15.18 -15.59
CA LEU A 191 -6.14 -14.25 -16.09
C LEU A 191 -7.50 -14.95 -16.29
N VAL A 192 -7.86 -15.84 -15.36
CA VAL A 192 -9.13 -16.57 -15.43
C VAL A 192 -10.29 -15.59 -15.29
N ARG A 193 -11.15 -15.56 -16.30
CA ARG A 193 -12.34 -14.72 -16.33
C ARG A 193 -13.34 -15.12 -15.27
N ASP A 194 -13.99 -14.13 -14.67
CA ASP A 194 -15.11 -14.31 -13.76
C ASP A 194 -14.79 -15.32 -12.61
N ALA A 195 -13.50 -15.47 -12.27
CA ALA A 195 -12.95 -16.42 -11.30
C ALA A 195 -12.13 -15.69 -10.21
N ASP A 196 -11.85 -16.39 -9.11
CA ASP A 196 -11.00 -15.85 -8.06
C ASP A 196 -9.58 -15.77 -8.62
N VAL A 197 -8.84 -14.72 -8.25
CA VAL A 197 -7.42 -14.64 -8.54
C VAL A 197 -6.77 -15.91 -7.97
N PRO A 198 -5.94 -16.63 -8.74
CA PRO A 198 -5.27 -17.84 -8.28
C PRO A 198 -4.15 -17.49 -7.31
N THR A 199 -4.50 -17.06 -6.10
CA THR A 199 -3.58 -16.50 -5.09
C THR A 199 -2.45 -17.45 -4.70
N ARG A 200 -2.65 -18.76 -4.87
CA ARG A 200 -1.62 -19.78 -4.69
C ARG A 200 -0.52 -19.70 -5.74
N LEU A 201 -0.83 -19.28 -6.96
CA LEU A 201 0.13 -19.10 -8.05
C LEU A 201 0.70 -17.68 -8.04
N THR A 202 -0.15 -16.65 -7.90
CA THR A 202 0.31 -15.25 -7.99
C THR A 202 1.29 -14.87 -6.89
N LYS A 203 1.20 -15.49 -5.70
CA LYS A 203 2.15 -15.23 -4.61
C LYS A 203 3.59 -15.63 -4.98
N ASP A 204 3.76 -16.70 -5.77
CA ASP A 204 5.07 -17.26 -6.11
C ASP A 204 5.73 -16.50 -7.29
N LEU A 205 5.01 -15.53 -7.88
CA LEU A 205 5.55 -14.56 -8.83
C LEU A 205 6.37 -13.44 -8.15
N PHE A 206 6.32 -13.35 -6.82
CA PHE A 206 6.98 -12.31 -6.05
C PHE A 206 7.88 -12.90 -4.95
N PRO A 207 9.12 -12.42 -4.81
CA PRO A 207 9.93 -12.71 -3.64
C PRO A 207 9.39 -11.96 -2.41
N MET A 208 9.97 -12.21 -1.23
CA MET A 208 9.71 -11.46 0.00
C MET A 208 8.22 -11.40 0.41
N ASP A 209 7.50 -12.51 0.30
CA ASP A 209 6.08 -12.59 0.70
C ASP A 209 5.86 -12.01 2.11
N ARG A 210 4.90 -11.09 2.23
CA ARG A 210 4.49 -10.44 3.49
C ARG A 210 5.61 -9.77 4.29
N THR A 211 6.70 -9.37 3.64
CA THR A 211 7.78 -8.66 4.33
C THR A 211 7.29 -7.28 4.78
N VAL A 212 7.43 -6.96 6.07
CA VAL A 212 7.05 -5.65 6.66
C VAL A 212 8.13 -4.62 6.37
N SER A 213 7.76 -3.37 6.06
CA SER A 213 8.69 -2.29 5.70
C SER A 213 9.83 -2.07 6.71
N TYR A 214 9.59 -2.27 8.00
CA TYR A 214 10.66 -2.17 9.00
C TYR A 214 11.79 -3.20 8.82
N GLU A 215 11.52 -4.34 8.19
CA GLU A 215 12.54 -5.34 7.84
C GLU A 215 13.58 -4.81 6.82
N GLY A 216 13.38 -3.63 6.24
CA GLY A 216 14.39 -2.93 5.44
C GLY A 216 15.71 -2.65 6.18
N HIS A 217 15.73 -2.82 7.51
CA HIS A 217 16.97 -2.82 8.31
C HIS A 217 17.80 -4.11 8.13
N ARG A 218 17.14 -5.21 7.77
CA ARG A 218 17.73 -6.56 7.71
C ARG A 218 17.68 -7.16 6.30
N ARG A 219 16.77 -6.68 5.46
CA ARG A 219 16.49 -7.15 4.11
C ARG A 219 16.69 -6.03 3.08
N PRO A 220 16.90 -6.38 1.79
CA PRO A 220 16.87 -5.40 0.72
C PRO A 220 15.60 -4.55 0.72
N LEU A 221 15.71 -3.29 0.29
CA LEU A 221 14.54 -2.41 0.13
C LEU A 221 13.73 -2.75 -1.11
N THR A 222 14.36 -3.41 -2.09
CA THR A 222 13.68 -3.91 -3.29
C THR A 222 14.15 -5.30 -3.69
N SER A 223 13.31 -6.02 -4.43
CA SER A 223 13.69 -7.21 -5.18
C SER A 223 12.79 -7.42 -6.39
N PHE A 224 13.33 -8.13 -7.37
CA PHE A 224 12.80 -8.26 -8.71
C PHE A 224 12.69 -9.72 -9.06
N GLN A 225 11.62 -10.11 -9.76
CA GLN A 225 11.51 -11.46 -10.31
C GLN A 225 10.98 -11.40 -11.73
N VAL A 226 11.64 -12.11 -12.63
CA VAL A 226 11.18 -12.37 -13.99
C VAL A 226 10.78 -13.84 -14.07
N THR A 227 9.53 -14.10 -14.44
CA THR A 227 9.02 -15.47 -14.58
C THR A 227 8.60 -15.72 -16.01
N VAL A 228 9.18 -16.74 -16.67
CA VAL A 228 8.79 -17.15 -18.03
C VAL A 228 7.83 -18.33 -17.94
N LEU A 229 6.65 -18.20 -18.54
CA LEU A 229 5.60 -19.21 -18.57
C LEU A 229 5.78 -20.20 -19.73
N GLY A 230 5.06 -21.32 -19.70
CA GLY A 230 5.09 -22.37 -20.72
C GLY A 230 4.57 -21.92 -22.09
N ASP A 231 3.67 -20.94 -22.14
CA ASP A 231 3.23 -20.28 -23.38
C ASP A 231 4.19 -19.15 -23.84
N GLY A 232 5.32 -18.98 -23.14
CA GLY A 232 6.33 -17.97 -23.42
C GLY A 232 6.02 -16.58 -22.86
N ALA A 233 4.83 -16.34 -22.30
CA ALA A 233 4.51 -15.07 -21.66
C ALA A 233 5.46 -14.79 -20.48
N VAL A 234 5.75 -13.52 -20.24
CA VAL A 234 6.74 -13.10 -19.25
C VAL A 234 6.07 -12.27 -18.17
N PHE A 235 6.25 -12.64 -16.91
CA PHE A 235 5.90 -11.79 -15.78
C PHE A 235 7.13 -11.04 -15.27
N VAL A 236 7.03 -9.73 -15.11
CA VAL A 236 8.06 -8.90 -14.45
C VAL A 236 7.47 -8.32 -13.17
N GLY A 237 7.95 -8.80 -12.03
CA GLY A 237 7.51 -8.43 -10.69
C GLY A 237 8.52 -7.53 -9.97
N LEU A 238 8.02 -6.54 -9.26
CA LEU A 238 8.77 -5.68 -8.34
C LEU A 238 8.16 -5.74 -6.94
N VAL A 239 9.03 -5.93 -5.96
CA VAL A 239 8.75 -5.84 -4.53
C VAL A 239 9.52 -4.65 -3.98
N ALA A 240 8.84 -3.68 -3.36
CA ALA A 240 9.47 -2.44 -2.89
C ALA A 240 8.96 -2.02 -1.51
N ASN A 241 9.88 -1.60 -0.63
CA ASN A 241 9.58 -1.16 0.72
C ASN A 241 8.64 0.05 0.72
N HIS A 242 7.49 -0.06 1.40
CA HIS A 242 6.46 0.98 1.34
C HIS A 242 6.86 2.26 2.09
N ALA A 243 7.79 2.18 3.06
CA ALA A 243 8.36 3.37 3.68
C ALA A 243 9.32 4.13 2.76
N VAL A 244 9.73 3.54 1.63
CA VAL A 244 10.63 4.18 0.66
C VAL A 244 9.87 4.73 -0.55
N VAL A 245 8.79 4.06 -0.96
CA VAL A 245 7.99 4.45 -2.14
C VAL A 245 6.48 4.42 -1.88
N ASP A 246 5.78 5.36 -2.49
CA ASP A 246 4.35 5.26 -2.76
C ASP A 246 4.07 4.74 -4.18
N GLY A 247 2.78 4.60 -4.55
CA GLY A 247 2.41 4.14 -5.89
C GLY A 247 2.92 5.03 -7.04
N THR A 248 3.10 6.35 -6.82
CA THR A 248 3.58 7.25 -7.88
C THR A 248 5.06 7.00 -8.13
N SER A 249 5.86 6.97 -7.07
CA SER A 249 7.31 6.72 -7.14
C SER A 249 7.64 5.29 -7.55
N PHE A 250 6.82 4.30 -7.14
CA PHE A 250 6.91 2.92 -7.60
C PHE A 250 6.81 2.81 -9.13
N TRP A 251 5.75 3.38 -9.72
CA TRP A 251 5.55 3.30 -11.16
C TRP A 251 6.49 4.23 -11.92
N HIS A 252 6.97 5.33 -11.32
CA HIS A 252 8.03 6.13 -11.92
C HIS A 252 9.28 5.27 -12.15
N PHE A 253 9.77 4.59 -11.11
CA PHE A 253 10.92 3.69 -11.22
C PHE A 253 10.68 2.53 -12.21
N PHE A 254 9.52 1.86 -12.13
CA PHE A 254 9.21 0.74 -13.03
C PHE A 254 9.23 1.18 -14.50
N ASN A 255 8.63 2.33 -14.82
CA ASN A 255 8.64 2.87 -16.18
C ASN A 255 10.02 3.35 -16.62
N THR A 256 10.82 3.96 -15.72
CA THR A 256 12.22 4.29 -16.03
C THR A 256 13.04 3.05 -16.36
N TRP A 257 12.86 1.97 -15.61
CA TRP A 257 13.54 0.70 -15.89
C TRP A 257 13.15 0.13 -17.26
N ALA A 258 11.86 0.12 -17.59
CA ALA A 258 11.39 -0.29 -18.91
C ALA A 258 11.96 0.61 -20.02
N GLY A 259 11.93 1.94 -19.86
CA GLY A 259 12.48 2.90 -20.82
C GLY A 259 13.98 2.74 -21.05
N LEU A 260 14.75 2.46 -20.00
CA LEU A 260 16.18 2.21 -20.08
C LEU A 260 16.54 0.94 -20.87
N CYS A 261 15.66 -0.06 -20.92
CA CYS A 261 15.84 -1.21 -21.83
C CYS A 261 15.79 -0.80 -23.30
N ARG A 262 15.02 0.25 -23.61
CA ARG A 262 14.84 0.81 -24.96
C ARG A 262 15.83 1.93 -25.27
N GLY A 263 16.69 2.31 -24.32
CA GLY A 263 17.61 3.44 -24.47
C GLY A 263 16.93 4.81 -24.41
N GLU A 264 15.76 4.90 -23.78
CA GLU A 264 15.03 6.17 -23.64
C GLU A 264 15.69 7.13 -22.64
N PRO A 265 15.47 8.46 -22.80
CA PRO A 265 15.93 9.44 -21.84
C PRO A 265 15.27 9.24 -20.48
N VAL A 266 16.06 9.45 -19.42
CA VAL A 266 15.60 9.32 -18.03
C VAL A 266 15.17 10.69 -17.50
N GLN A 267 13.99 10.73 -16.89
CA GLN A 267 13.61 11.83 -16.01
C GLN A 267 14.09 11.53 -14.58
N PRO A 268 15.05 12.27 -14.02
CA PRO A 268 15.58 11.96 -12.70
C PRO A 268 14.53 12.21 -11.60
N PRO A 269 14.50 11.36 -10.56
CA PRO A 269 13.65 11.57 -9.40
C PRO A 269 14.10 12.79 -8.57
N ASP A 270 13.13 13.41 -7.90
CA ASP A 270 13.39 14.44 -6.89
C ASP A 270 13.46 13.79 -5.49
N PHE A 271 14.64 13.84 -4.87
CA PHE A 271 14.92 13.26 -3.56
C PHE A 271 14.73 14.23 -2.39
N SER A 272 14.26 15.47 -2.62
CA SER A 272 14.02 16.43 -1.54
C SER A 272 13.06 15.89 -0.47
N ARG A 273 13.24 16.26 0.81
CA ARG A 273 12.46 15.69 1.96
C ARG A 273 11.83 16.75 2.87
N ASN A 274 11.82 18.01 2.45
CA ASN A 274 11.59 19.18 3.31
C ASN A 274 10.19 19.82 3.14
N PHE A 275 9.21 19.13 2.56
CA PHE A 275 7.88 19.69 2.25
C PHE A 275 7.05 20.04 3.50
N PHE A 276 7.25 19.29 4.58
CA PHE A 276 6.65 19.53 5.89
C PHE A 276 7.63 20.23 6.85
N GLY A 277 8.66 20.89 6.32
CA GLY A 277 9.71 21.53 7.12
C GLY A 277 10.72 20.54 7.69
N GLY A 278 11.48 21.01 8.69
CA GLY A 278 12.56 20.26 9.35
C GLY A 278 12.07 19.40 10.51
N SER A 279 11.09 18.53 10.29
CA SER A 279 10.51 17.67 11.33
C SER A 279 11.57 16.95 12.15
N THR A 280 11.46 16.92 13.48
CA THR A 280 12.33 16.14 14.37
C THR A 280 11.64 14.91 14.95
N ALA A 281 10.39 14.65 14.55
CA ALA A 281 9.63 13.50 15.00
C ALA A 281 10.32 12.18 14.63
N VAL A 282 10.20 11.20 15.53
CA VAL A 282 10.76 9.85 15.37
C VAL A 282 9.76 8.81 15.86
N LEU A 283 9.82 7.61 15.28
CA LEU A 283 9.11 6.43 15.76
C LEU A 283 10.07 5.53 16.52
N ARG A 284 9.76 5.25 17.79
CA ARG A 284 10.52 4.33 18.62
C ARG A 284 9.73 3.03 18.77
N PHE A 285 10.44 1.91 18.64
CA PHE A 285 9.88 0.59 18.84
C PHE A 285 10.58 -0.09 20.01
N SER A 286 9.81 -0.75 20.86
CA SER A 286 10.35 -1.53 21.97
C SER A 286 10.97 -2.82 21.42
N GLY A 287 12.30 -2.90 21.39
CA GLY A 287 13.02 -4.07 20.92
C GLY A 287 13.43 -4.01 19.45
N ARG A 288 14.09 -5.08 18.98
CA ARG A 288 14.71 -5.10 17.64
C ARG A 288 13.74 -5.42 16.51
N ASP A 289 12.54 -5.91 16.81
CA ASP A 289 11.64 -6.51 15.82
C ASP A 289 10.70 -5.50 15.15
N GLY A 290 10.62 -4.27 15.66
CA GLY A 290 9.86 -3.19 15.05
C GLY A 290 8.34 -3.39 15.11
N PRO A 291 7.57 -2.66 14.27
CA PRO A 291 6.13 -2.80 14.19
C PRO A 291 5.71 -4.05 13.41
N ALA A 292 4.55 -4.59 13.76
CA ALA A 292 3.84 -5.58 12.96
C ALA A 292 2.72 -4.92 12.13
N VAL A 293 2.18 -5.66 11.16
CA VAL A 293 0.91 -5.28 10.52
C VAL A 293 -0.23 -5.30 11.53
N THR A 294 -1.22 -4.45 11.32
CA THR A 294 -2.40 -4.29 12.20
C THR A 294 -3.62 -5.07 11.72
N PHE A 295 -3.43 -6.07 10.85
CA PHE A 295 -4.48 -6.94 10.32
C PHE A 295 -4.03 -8.40 10.34
N ASP A 296 -4.99 -9.32 10.41
CA ASP A 296 -4.70 -10.74 10.29
C ASP A 296 -4.37 -11.10 8.84
N ALA A 297 -3.07 -11.22 8.55
CA ALA A 297 -2.61 -11.64 7.23
C ALA A 297 -3.01 -13.10 6.91
N SER A 298 -3.33 -13.93 7.90
CA SER A 298 -3.74 -15.33 7.68
C SER A 298 -5.24 -15.52 7.46
N ALA A 299 -6.05 -14.47 7.65
CA ALA A 299 -7.49 -14.51 7.46
C ALA A 299 -7.85 -15.08 6.08
N PRO A 300 -8.89 -15.93 6.00
CA PRO A 300 -9.36 -16.45 4.72
C PRO A 300 -9.95 -15.29 3.91
N LEU A 301 -9.45 -15.11 2.69
CA LEU A 301 -9.90 -14.07 1.77
C LEU A 301 -10.17 -14.66 0.40
N ARG A 302 -11.21 -14.13 -0.26
CA ARG A 302 -11.39 -14.27 -1.69
C ARG A 302 -10.91 -13.01 -2.37
N GLU A 303 -10.21 -13.18 -3.48
CA GLU A 303 -9.65 -12.09 -4.26
C GLU A 303 -10.24 -12.14 -5.66
N ARG A 304 -10.85 -11.03 -6.09
CA ARG A 304 -11.52 -10.91 -7.39
C ARG A 304 -11.06 -9.67 -8.11
N VAL A 305 -10.84 -9.76 -9.41
CA VAL A 305 -10.71 -8.58 -10.27
C VAL A 305 -12.09 -8.30 -10.86
N ILE A 306 -12.67 -7.16 -10.50
CA ILE A 306 -13.95 -6.68 -11.00
C ILE A 306 -13.67 -5.66 -12.10
N HIS A 307 -14.13 -5.95 -13.31
CA HIS A 307 -13.95 -5.07 -14.46
C HIS A 307 -15.13 -4.10 -14.59
N PHE A 308 -14.84 -2.81 -14.72
CA PHE A 308 -15.80 -1.78 -15.06
C PHE A 308 -15.43 -1.20 -16.43
N SER A 309 -16.27 -1.44 -17.43
CA SER A 309 -16.04 -0.87 -18.76
C SER A 309 -16.13 0.66 -18.72
N ALA A 310 -15.58 1.33 -19.74
CA ALA A 310 -15.68 2.78 -19.86
C ALA A 310 -17.14 3.27 -19.86
N ALA A 311 -18.06 2.48 -20.44
CA ALA A 311 -19.49 2.75 -20.41
C ALA A 311 -20.07 2.66 -18.99
N SER A 312 -19.72 1.61 -18.23
CA SER A 312 -20.15 1.46 -16.83
C SER A 312 -19.63 2.60 -15.96
N ILE A 313 -18.36 2.99 -16.13
CA ILE A 313 -17.76 4.12 -15.40
C ILE A 313 -18.50 5.44 -15.71
N ARG A 314 -18.85 5.69 -16.99
CA ARG A 314 -19.68 6.85 -17.37
C ARG A 314 -21.08 6.77 -16.79
N GLY A 315 -21.69 5.59 -16.78
CA GLY A 315 -23.01 5.34 -16.20
C GLY A 315 -23.05 5.63 -14.70
N LEU A 316 -22.04 5.14 -13.96
CA LEU A 316 -21.85 5.43 -12.53
C LEU A 316 -21.66 6.93 -12.29
N LYS A 317 -20.80 7.60 -13.07
CA LYS A 317 -20.61 9.05 -12.96
C LYS A 317 -21.92 9.81 -13.21
N ALA A 318 -22.63 9.47 -14.27
CA ALA A 318 -23.92 10.10 -14.58
C ALA A 318 -24.88 9.88 -13.42
N ALA A 319 -24.99 8.65 -12.92
CA ALA A 319 -25.86 8.29 -11.81
C ALA A 319 -25.58 9.07 -10.53
N ALA A 320 -24.30 9.18 -10.14
CA ALA A 320 -23.90 9.93 -8.97
C ALA A 320 -24.24 11.44 -9.08
N ASN A 321 -24.22 11.99 -10.30
CA ASN A 321 -24.47 13.42 -10.53
C ASN A 321 -25.94 13.73 -10.91
N ARG A 322 -26.84 12.75 -11.05
CA ARG A 322 -28.25 12.99 -11.43
C ARG A 322 -28.98 13.84 -10.39
N CYS A 323 -28.81 13.55 -9.10
CA CYS A 323 -29.56 14.21 -8.02
C CYS A 323 -29.05 15.62 -7.66
N ARG A 324 -27.91 16.05 -8.23
CA ARG A 324 -27.50 17.46 -8.16
C ARG A 324 -28.29 18.33 -9.13
N LYS A 325 -28.68 17.79 -10.28
CA LYS A 325 -29.37 18.56 -11.32
C LYS A 325 -30.80 18.93 -10.96
N THR A 326 -31.39 18.28 -9.96
CA THR A 326 -32.76 18.59 -9.49
C THR A 326 -32.81 19.72 -8.46
N ASN A 327 -31.66 20.25 -8.02
CA ASN A 327 -31.58 21.34 -7.04
C ASN A 327 -31.00 22.65 -7.60
N GLU A 328 -30.82 22.75 -8.92
CA GLU A 328 -30.49 23.99 -9.62
C GLU A 328 -31.40 24.10 -10.85
N ASP A 329 -32.47 24.88 -10.68
CA ASP A 329 -33.29 25.55 -11.70
C ASP A 329 -33.37 24.88 -13.09
N ASP A 330 -34.33 23.96 -13.24
CA ASP A 330 -35.00 23.77 -14.53
C ASP A 330 -35.86 25.03 -14.82
N GLU A 331 -35.21 26.14 -15.20
CA GLU A 331 -35.82 27.13 -16.09
C GLU A 331 -34.77 28.14 -16.62
N VAL A 332 -34.71 28.21 -17.96
CA VAL A 332 -34.13 29.30 -18.76
C VAL A 332 -32.59 29.32 -18.89
N ASN A 333 -32.06 28.54 -19.84
CA ASN A 333 -31.55 29.11 -21.10
C ASN A 333 -31.02 28.03 -22.06
N GLY A 334 -31.77 27.82 -23.13
CA GLY A 334 -31.21 27.26 -24.35
C GLY A 334 -30.24 28.24 -25.01
N LYS A 335 -29.17 27.69 -25.58
CA LYS A 335 -28.18 28.31 -26.49
C LYS A 335 -27.15 29.24 -25.83
N LEU A 336 -25.89 28.78 -25.87
CA LEU A 336 -24.79 29.35 -26.69
C LEU A 336 -23.44 29.34 -25.92
N VAL A 337 -22.52 28.49 -26.41
CA VAL A 337 -21.07 28.72 -26.61
C VAL A 337 -20.15 28.92 -25.38
N HIS A 338 -19.18 28.00 -25.31
CA HIS A 338 -17.73 28.16 -25.07
C HIS A 338 -17.24 29.28 -24.14
N ASP A 339 -16.36 28.88 -23.22
CA ASP A 339 -15.62 29.68 -22.25
C ASP A 339 -16.46 30.37 -21.17
N LEU A 340 -16.37 29.84 -19.94
CA LEU A 340 -15.91 30.57 -18.77
C LEU A 340 -15.81 29.61 -17.58
N LYS A 341 -14.66 29.64 -16.91
CA LYS A 341 -14.44 29.06 -15.59
C LYS A 341 -15.44 29.69 -14.62
N VAL A 342 -16.49 28.97 -14.26
CA VAL A 342 -17.36 29.34 -13.14
C VAL A 342 -16.72 28.81 -11.86
N GLN A 343 -16.09 29.72 -11.11
CA GLN A 343 -15.85 29.56 -9.68
C GLN A 343 -17.21 29.62 -8.96
N GLY A 344 -17.50 28.65 -8.09
CA GLY A 344 -18.52 28.82 -7.04
C GLY A 344 -19.53 27.70 -6.80
N GLY A 345 -19.53 26.59 -7.54
CA GLY A 345 -20.42 25.44 -7.29
C GLY A 345 -19.64 24.24 -6.72
N CYS A 346 -20.18 23.57 -5.69
CA CYS A 346 -19.63 22.31 -5.16
C CYS A 346 -19.36 21.35 -6.35
N GLY A 347 -18.10 20.98 -6.59
CA GLY A 347 -17.64 20.46 -7.88
C GLY A 347 -18.34 19.18 -8.36
N GLU A 348 -18.21 18.89 -9.66
CA GLU A 348 -18.72 17.65 -10.25
C GLU A 348 -18.10 16.42 -9.55
N ILE A 349 -18.92 15.42 -9.20
CA ILE A 349 -18.45 14.16 -8.62
C ILE A 349 -17.69 13.38 -9.69
N SER A 350 -16.45 13.00 -9.40
CA SER A 350 -15.59 12.30 -10.38
C SER A 350 -16.04 10.87 -10.62
N SER A 351 -15.66 10.32 -11.78
CA SER A 351 -15.89 8.90 -12.13
C SER A 351 -15.33 7.96 -11.06
N PHE A 352 -14.13 8.26 -10.54
CA PHE A 352 -13.47 7.43 -9.53
C PHE A 352 -14.22 7.46 -8.19
N GLN A 353 -14.71 8.63 -7.76
CA GLN A 353 -15.55 8.74 -6.56
C GLN A 353 -16.88 8.00 -6.73
N SER A 354 -17.49 8.08 -7.91
CA SER A 354 -18.74 7.38 -8.22
C SER A 354 -18.57 5.86 -8.15
N MET A 355 -17.48 5.33 -8.72
CA MET A 355 -17.13 3.90 -8.61
C MET A 355 -16.81 3.49 -7.17
N CYS A 356 -16.05 4.30 -6.42
CA CYS A 356 -15.76 4.03 -5.01
C CYS A 356 -17.03 4.00 -4.15
N ALA A 357 -17.98 4.92 -4.39
CA ALA A 357 -19.26 4.94 -3.70
C ALA A 357 -20.11 3.70 -4.02
N HIS A 358 -20.10 3.25 -5.28
CA HIS A 358 -20.77 2.02 -5.71
C HIS A 358 -20.21 0.80 -4.96
N MET A 359 -18.89 0.67 -4.92
CA MET A 359 -18.19 -0.37 -4.15
C MET A 359 -18.51 -0.29 -2.66
N TRP A 360 -18.51 0.92 -2.08
CA TRP A 360 -18.80 1.13 -0.67
C TRP A 360 -20.20 0.66 -0.29
N ARG A 361 -21.21 1.10 -1.06
CA ARG A 361 -22.61 0.71 -0.84
C ARG A 361 -22.79 -0.80 -0.99
N ALA A 362 -22.31 -1.38 -2.09
CA ALA A 362 -22.46 -2.80 -2.38
C ALA A 362 -21.78 -3.70 -1.34
N VAL A 363 -20.53 -3.42 -0.97
CA VAL A 363 -19.83 -4.24 0.04
C VAL A 363 -20.44 -4.07 1.42
N THR A 364 -20.91 -2.86 1.78
CA THR A 364 -21.60 -2.64 3.06
C THR A 364 -22.88 -3.46 3.13
N ARG A 365 -23.70 -3.47 2.06
CA ARG A 365 -24.90 -4.33 1.99
C ARG A 365 -24.56 -5.82 2.08
N ALA A 366 -23.47 -6.25 1.43
CA ALA A 366 -23.03 -7.65 1.47
C ALA A 366 -22.53 -8.10 2.86
N ARG A 367 -22.30 -7.19 3.82
CA ARG A 367 -21.90 -7.49 5.20
C ARG A 367 -23.13 -7.53 6.12
N LEU A 368 -23.91 -8.61 6.03
CA LEU A 368 -25.17 -8.79 6.78
C LEU A 368 -25.02 -8.75 8.31
N GLN A 369 -23.81 -8.96 8.83
CA GLN A 369 -23.51 -8.93 10.26
C GLN A 369 -23.45 -7.51 10.84
N LEU A 370 -23.47 -6.46 10.01
CA LEU A 370 -23.37 -5.08 10.49
C LEU A 370 -24.72 -4.58 11.00
N ALA A 371 -24.72 -4.01 12.21
CA ALA A 371 -25.89 -3.33 12.74
C ALA A 371 -26.21 -2.06 11.93
N ALA A 372 -27.50 -1.72 11.81
CA ALA A 372 -27.95 -0.58 11.03
C ALA A 372 -27.33 0.76 11.48
N ASN A 373 -27.09 0.93 12.78
CA ASN A 373 -26.46 2.11 13.37
C ASN A 373 -24.92 2.04 13.43
N ALA A 374 -24.30 0.92 13.01
CA ALA A 374 -22.85 0.80 12.99
C ALA A 374 -22.25 1.76 11.97
N THR A 375 -21.13 2.37 12.33
CA THR A 375 -20.34 3.18 11.40
C THR A 375 -19.62 2.27 10.41
N THR A 376 -19.66 2.61 9.13
CA THR A 376 -18.76 2.08 8.10
C THR A 376 -17.88 3.21 7.57
N THR A 377 -16.65 2.84 7.21
CA THR A 377 -15.62 3.78 6.79
C THR A 377 -15.08 3.41 5.41
N PHE A 378 -15.06 4.36 4.49
CA PHE A 378 -14.34 4.21 3.21
C PHE A 378 -13.09 5.09 3.23
N ARG A 379 -11.92 4.47 3.13
CA ARG A 379 -10.62 5.15 3.10
C ARG A 379 -10.09 5.24 1.68
N MET A 380 -9.67 6.43 1.28
CA MET A 380 -9.00 6.68 0.00
C MET A 380 -7.58 7.18 0.25
N ALA A 381 -6.61 6.62 -0.48
CA ALA A 381 -5.28 7.22 -0.56
C ALA A 381 -5.32 8.44 -1.50
N VAL A 382 -4.93 9.61 -1.00
CA VAL A 382 -4.91 10.87 -1.75
C VAL A 382 -3.48 11.28 -2.02
N ASN A 383 -3.17 11.54 -3.30
CA ASN A 383 -1.86 12.07 -3.71
C ASN A 383 -1.77 13.56 -3.35
N CYS A 384 -0.87 13.90 -2.43
CA CYS A 384 -0.70 15.25 -1.91
C CYS A 384 0.14 16.16 -2.83
N ARG A 385 0.86 15.60 -3.82
CA ARG A 385 1.86 16.35 -4.61
C ARG A 385 1.30 17.62 -5.27
N HIS A 386 0.11 17.53 -5.85
CA HIS A 386 -0.53 18.64 -6.56
C HIS A 386 -1.41 19.53 -5.67
N ARG A 387 -1.67 19.10 -4.43
CA ARG A 387 -2.55 19.76 -3.46
C ARG A 387 -1.81 20.74 -2.57
N LEU A 388 -0.56 20.41 -2.21
CA LEU A 388 0.31 21.29 -1.45
C LEU A 388 0.65 22.59 -2.20
N ARG A 389 0.96 23.62 -1.44
CA ARG A 389 1.44 24.93 -1.90
C ARG A 389 2.74 25.29 -1.17
N PRO A 390 3.88 25.43 -1.88
CA PRO A 390 4.07 25.13 -3.30
C PRO A 390 3.82 23.64 -3.63
N LYS A 391 3.52 23.35 -4.90
CA LYS A 391 3.32 21.97 -5.36
C LYS A 391 4.63 21.19 -5.24
N ILE A 392 4.53 19.93 -4.87
CA ILE A 392 5.66 18.99 -4.90
C ILE A 392 5.90 18.56 -6.35
N SER A 393 7.16 18.32 -6.69
CA SER A 393 7.54 17.75 -7.98
C SER A 393 6.72 16.48 -8.32
N PRO A 394 6.21 16.34 -9.55
CA PRO A 394 5.52 15.12 -9.97
C PRO A 394 6.45 13.88 -9.92
N VAL A 395 7.77 14.08 -10.01
CA VAL A 395 8.79 13.03 -9.92
C VAL A 395 9.41 12.90 -8.53
N TYR A 396 8.77 13.48 -7.50
CA TYR A 396 9.17 13.26 -6.11
C TYR A 396 9.18 11.77 -5.76
N PHE A 397 10.34 11.30 -5.30
CA PHE A 397 10.58 9.92 -4.90
C PHE A 397 10.40 9.77 -3.40
N GLY A 398 9.39 9.03 -2.97
CA GLY A 398 8.98 8.90 -1.56
C GLY A 398 7.47 8.86 -1.41
N ASN A 399 6.98 8.81 -0.18
CA ASN A 399 5.55 8.91 0.10
C ASN A 399 5.11 10.38 0.12
N ALA A 400 4.21 10.74 -0.80
CA ALA A 400 3.44 11.99 -0.71
C ALA A 400 1.95 11.66 -0.83
N ILE A 401 1.51 10.79 0.08
CA ILE A 401 0.13 10.31 0.18
C ILE A 401 -0.39 10.47 1.60
N GLN A 402 -1.68 10.75 1.74
CA GLN A 402 -2.40 10.67 3.00
C GLN A 402 -3.67 9.84 2.82
N SER A 403 -4.09 9.14 3.87
CA SER A 403 -5.36 8.42 3.88
C SER A 403 -6.46 9.34 4.37
N VAL A 404 -7.49 9.50 3.56
CA VAL A 404 -8.67 10.27 3.92
C VAL A 404 -9.82 9.30 4.17
N ALA A 405 -10.50 9.45 5.30
CA ALA A 405 -11.60 8.58 5.72
C ALA A 405 -12.94 9.32 5.56
N THR A 406 -13.89 8.67 4.90
CA THR A 406 -15.29 9.09 4.86
C THR A 406 -16.12 8.08 5.62
N THR A 407 -17.00 8.56 6.50
CA THR A 407 -17.85 7.71 7.34
C THR A 407 -19.33 7.95 7.06
N ALA A 408 -20.12 6.91 7.30
CA ALA A 408 -21.57 6.93 7.36
C ALA A 408 -22.04 5.75 8.23
N THR A 409 -23.27 5.79 8.71
CA THR A 409 -23.89 4.58 9.25
C THR A 409 -24.32 3.64 8.12
N VAL A 410 -24.41 2.35 8.43
CA VAL A 410 -24.94 1.34 7.49
C VAL A 410 -26.34 1.73 7.01
N SER A 411 -27.20 2.21 7.90
CA SER A 411 -28.56 2.63 7.59
C SER A 411 -28.63 3.82 6.65
N GLU A 412 -27.75 4.83 6.80
CA GLU A 412 -27.70 5.96 5.88
C GLU A 412 -27.28 5.54 4.47
N LEU A 413 -26.27 4.68 4.34
CA LEU A 413 -25.83 4.18 3.03
C LEU A 413 -26.87 3.30 2.35
N ALA A 414 -27.64 2.55 3.12
CA ALA A 414 -28.71 1.70 2.63
C ALA A 414 -29.94 2.50 2.21
N SER A 415 -30.26 3.59 2.93
CA SER A 415 -31.45 4.41 2.66
C SER A 415 -31.25 5.46 1.57
N HIS A 416 -30.00 5.82 1.25
CA HIS A 416 -29.70 6.81 0.22
C HIS A 416 -29.16 6.17 -1.08
N ASP A 417 -29.22 6.95 -2.15
CA ASP A 417 -28.75 6.55 -3.47
C ASP A 417 -27.22 6.66 -3.62
N LEU A 418 -26.74 6.27 -4.81
CA LEU A 418 -25.33 6.37 -5.19
C LEU A 418 -24.81 7.82 -5.12
N GLY A 419 -25.63 8.80 -5.50
CA GLY A 419 -25.26 10.21 -5.54
C GLY A 419 -24.92 10.75 -4.17
N TRP A 420 -25.71 10.40 -3.15
CA TRP A 420 -25.44 10.78 -1.77
C TRP A 420 -24.12 10.22 -1.25
N ALA A 421 -23.86 8.92 -1.45
CA ALA A 421 -22.62 8.29 -1.00
C ALA A 421 -21.40 8.88 -1.73
N ALA A 422 -21.53 9.14 -3.03
CA ALA A 422 -20.48 9.74 -3.83
C ALA A 422 -20.26 11.23 -3.47
N ALA A 423 -21.31 11.96 -3.10
CA ALA A 423 -21.22 13.32 -2.59
C ALA A 423 -20.46 13.38 -1.27
N LYS A 424 -20.70 12.43 -0.34
CA LYS A 424 -19.90 12.31 0.89
C LYS A 424 -18.41 12.13 0.59
N LEU A 425 -18.06 11.18 -0.29
CA LEU A 425 -16.67 11.00 -0.73
C LEU A 425 -16.10 12.26 -1.37
N HIS A 426 -16.91 12.96 -2.18
CA HIS A 426 -16.52 14.20 -2.83
C HIS A 426 -16.18 15.31 -1.84
N THR A 427 -17.09 15.60 -0.90
CA THR A 427 -16.88 16.61 0.15
C THR A 427 -15.59 16.32 0.93
N THR A 428 -15.38 15.07 1.33
CA THR A 428 -14.16 14.68 2.06
C THR A 428 -12.90 14.87 1.23
N VAL A 429 -12.90 14.51 -0.06
CA VAL A 429 -11.72 14.66 -0.94
C VAL A 429 -11.44 16.12 -1.29
N VAL A 430 -12.46 16.95 -1.47
CA VAL A 430 -12.29 18.38 -1.76
C VAL A 430 -11.84 19.16 -0.53
N ALA A 431 -12.25 18.77 0.67
CA ALA A 431 -11.78 19.39 1.91
C ALA A 431 -10.29 19.11 2.19
N HIS A 432 -9.72 18.06 1.59
CA HIS A 432 -8.34 17.62 1.82
C HIS A 432 -7.32 18.35 0.92
N GLU A 433 -7.23 19.67 1.07
CA GLU A 433 -6.27 20.55 0.36
C GLU A 433 -5.06 20.89 1.26
N ASP A 434 -4.19 21.82 0.81
CA ASP A 434 -2.91 22.18 1.46
C ASP A 434 -3.00 22.30 3.00
N GLY A 435 -3.93 23.11 3.52
CA GLY A 435 -4.08 23.31 4.96
C GLY A 435 -4.39 22.03 5.73
N ALA A 436 -5.31 21.20 5.22
CA ALA A 436 -5.68 19.92 5.84
C ALA A 436 -4.52 18.91 5.79
N ILE A 437 -3.77 18.89 4.69
CA ILE A 437 -2.60 18.02 4.53
C ILE A 437 -1.50 18.39 5.54
N ARG A 438 -1.23 19.70 5.69
CA ARG A 438 -0.25 20.21 6.65
C ARG A 438 -0.68 19.98 8.09
N GLN A 439 -1.97 20.17 8.40
CA GLN A 439 -2.50 19.88 9.73
C GLN A 439 -2.35 18.40 10.07
N ALA A 440 -2.71 17.49 9.15
CA ALA A 440 -2.54 16.06 9.36
C ALA A 440 -1.07 15.65 9.57
N ALA A 441 -0.12 16.33 8.90
CA ALA A 441 1.30 16.13 9.14
C ALA A 441 1.71 16.62 10.53
N ALA A 442 1.28 17.82 10.96
CA ALA A 442 1.55 18.37 12.29
C ALA A 442 0.95 17.50 13.41
N ASP A 443 -0.28 17.02 13.24
CA ASP A 443 -0.94 16.11 14.18
C ASP A 443 -0.17 14.78 14.31
N TRP A 444 0.38 14.30 13.19
CA TRP A 444 1.24 13.13 13.21
C TRP A 444 2.58 13.41 13.89
N GLU A 445 3.19 14.57 13.69
CA GLU A 445 4.43 14.96 14.38
C GLU A 445 4.25 15.07 15.89
N ALA A 446 3.09 15.58 16.34
CA ALA A 446 2.74 15.66 17.76
C ALA A 446 2.49 14.29 18.39
N ALA A 447 2.02 13.31 17.61
CA ALA A 447 1.78 11.95 18.06
C ALA A 447 2.18 10.90 17.00
N PRO A 448 3.50 10.68 16.80
CA PRO A 448 3.99 9.79 15.75
C PRO A 448 3.49 8.37 15.94
N ARG A 449 2.90 7.81 14.89
CA ARG A 449 2.40 6.43 14.89
C ARG A 449 2.54 5.75 13.54
N CYS A 450 2.62 4.43 13.58
CA CYS A 450 2.47 3.59 12.39
C CYS A 450 1.05 3.69 11.81
N PHE A 451 0.93 3.42 10.51
CA PHE A 451 -0.34 3.49 9.82
C PHE A 451 -1.20 2.25 10.12
N PRO A 452 -2.43 2.41 10.63
CA PRO A 452 -3.32 1.28 10.89
C PRO A 452 -3.97 0.82 9.58
N LEU A 453 -3.52 -0.31 9.05
CA LEU A 453 -4.21 -1.06 7.99
C LEU A 453 -5.16 -2.10 8.57
N GLY A 454 -6.09 -2.56 7.74
CA GLY A 454 -7.03 -3.62 8.12
C GLY A 454 -8.47 -3.16 8.17
N ASN A 455 -9.28 -4.03 8.76
CA ASN A 455 -10.70 -3.84 8.97
C ASN A 455 -11.05 -4.14 10.44
N PRO A 456 -10.57 -3.29 11.39
CA PRO A 456 -10.66 -3.59 12.82
C PRO A 456 -12.11 -3.57 13.34
N ASP A 457 -13.00 -2.82 12.70
CA ASP A 457 -14.42 -2.69 13.05
C ASP A 457 -15.34 -3.61 12.22
N GLY A 458 -14.76 -4.43 11.32
CA GLY A 458 -15.53 -5.25 10.38
C GLY A 458 -16.24 -4.45 9.27
N ALA A 459 -16.21 -3.12 9.30
CA ALA A 459 -17.00 -2.23 8.46
C ALA A 459 -16.14 -1.26 7.61
N ALA A 460 -14.81 -1.31 7.71
CA ALA A 460 -13.91 -0.50 6.92
C ALA A 460 -13.62 -1.09 5.53
N LEU A 461 -13.38 -0.19 4.58
CA LEU A 461 -12.91 -0.45 3.22
C LEU A 461 -11.77 0.50 2.89
N THR A 462 -10.76 0.03 2.16
CA THR A 462 -9.61 0.86 1.78
C THR A 462 -9.29 0.74 0.30
N MET A 463 -9.52 1.83 -0.42
CA MET A 463 -9.12 1.98 -1.82
C MET A 463 -7.67 2.49 -1.90
N GLY A 464 -6.77 1.62 -2.36
CA GLY A 464 -5.42 2.00 -2.74
C GLY A 464 -5.23 1.97 -4.26
N SER A 465 -4.01 2.29 -4.70
CA SER A 465 -3.69 2.44 -6.12
C SER A 465 -4.54 3.53 -6.82
N SER A 466 -4.36 3.68 -8.12
CA SER A 466 -5.10 4.64 -8.93
C SER A 466 -5.13 4.15 -10.39
N PRO A 467 -6.28 4.25 -11.08
CA PRO A 467 -6.34 3.95 -12.51
C PRO A 467 -5.56 4.96 -13.36
N ARG A 468 -5.07 6.06 -12.76
CA ARG A 468 -4.24 7.07 -13.44
C ARG A 468 -2.75 6.73 -13.43
N PHE A 469 -2.32 5.66 -12.77
CA PHE A 469 -0.92 5.27 -12.80
C PHE A 469 -0.56 4.73 -14.18
N PRO A 470 0.62 5.07 -14.72
CA PRO A 470 1.09 4.61 -16.04
C PRO A 470 1.54 3.15 -15.96
N MET A 471 0.57 2.22 -15.84
CA MET A 471 0.87 0.80 -15.70
C MET A 471 1.11 0.12 -17.06
N TYR A 472 0.41 0.56 -18.11
CA TYR A 472 0.52 -0.01 -19.45
C TYR A 472 1.15 0.96 -20.44
N ASP A 473 0.74 2.23 -20.40
CA ASP A 473 1.24 3.24 -21.33
C ASP A 473 2.67 3.64 -20.96
N GLY A 474 3.61 3.51 -21.91
CA GLY A 474 5.04 3.73 -21.69
C GLY A 474 5.78 2.56 -21.03
N ASN A 475 5.07 1.54 -20.55
CA ASN A 475 5.62 0.38 -19.87
C ASN A 475 5.81 -0.81 -20.84
N ASP A 476 6.88 -0.76 -21.62
CA ASP A 476 7.24 -1.75 -22.62
C ASP A 476 8.75 -2.01 -22.58
N PHE A 477 9.24 -3.16 -22.16
CA PHE A 477 10.69 -3.36 -22.07
C PHE A 477 11.42 -3.46 -23.44
N GLY A 478 10.71 -3.31 -24.56
CA GLY A 478 11.21 -3.39 -25.94
C GLY A 478 10.68 -4.59 -26.70
N TRP A 479 9.74 -5.34 -26.12
CA TRP A 479 9.18 -6.56 -26.68
C TRP A 479 7.66 -6.64 -26.52
N GLY A 480 7.01 -5.48 -26.36
CA GLY A 480 5.58 -5.35 -26.42
C GLY A 480 4.98 -4.80 -25.14
N ARG A 481 3.78 -4.23 -25.31
CA ARG A 481 3.00 -3.65 -24.23
C ARG A 481 2.56 -4.70 -23.22
N ALA A 482 2.52 -4.31 -21.94
CA ALA A 482 1.97 -5.15 -20.88
C ALA A 482 0.51 -5.57 -21.14
N LEU A 483 0.19 -6.80 -20.77
CA LEU A 483 -1.10 -7.48 -20.98
C LEU A 483 -2.01 -7.40 -19.74
N ALA A 484 -1.44 -7.46 -18.54
CA ALA A 484 -2.21 -7.37 -17.31
C ALA A 484 -1.33 -7.03 -16.12
N VAL A 485 -1.87 -6.27 -15.18
CA VAL A 485 -1.27 -6.07 -13.85
C VAL A 485 -1.72 -7.15 -12.86
N ARG A 486 -0.79 -7.59 -12.01
CA ARG A 486 -1.08 -8.43 -10.85
C ARG A 486 -0.33 -7.95 -9.62
N SER A 487 -0.84 -8.35 -8.47
CA SER A 487 -0.23 -8.08 -7.18
C SER A 487 -0.06 -9.34 -6.36
N GLY A 488 0.93 -9.31 -5.46
CA GLY A 488 1.17 -10.39 -4.51
C GLY A 488 0.31 -10.24 -3.25
N ARG A 489 0.65 -10.97 -2.18
CA ARG A 489 -0.17 -11.01 -0.94
C ARG A 489 0.10 -9.82 0.01
N ALA A 490 0.93 -8.87 -0.40
CA ALA A 490 1.19 -7.65 0.34
C ALA A 490 -0.09 -6.85 0.66
N ASN A 491 -0.25 -6.45 1.92
CA ASN A 491 -1.34 -5.61 2.40
C ASN A 491 -2.76 -6.11 2.04
N LYS A 492 -2.94 -7.45 1.95
CA LYS A 492 -4.25 -8.09 1.68
C LYS A 492 -4.98 -8.36 3.00
N PHE A 493 -6.15 -7.76 3.15
CA PHE A 493 -7.07 -7.91 4.28
C PHE A 493 -8.51 -7.73 3.78
N ASP A 494 -9.51 -8.15 4.59
CA ASP A 494 -10.92 -7.98 4.24
C ASP A 494 -11.27 -6.49 4.06
N GLY A 495 -11.78 -6.12 2.89
CA GLY A 495 -12.10 -4.74 2.55
C GLY A 495 -10.98 -3.97 1.84
N LYS A 496 -9.85 -4.62 1.56
CA LYS A 496 -8.80 -4.04 0.71
C LYS A 496 -9.24 -4.01 -0.75
N MET A 497 -9.05 -2.86 -1.40
CA MET A 497 -9.23 -2.69 -2.84
C MET A 497 -8.01 -2.02 -3.48
N SER A 498 -7.73 -2.35 -4.73
CA SER A 498 -6.76 -1.67 -5.59
C SER A 498 -7.35 -1.41 -6.96
N ALA A 499 -7.35 -0.15 -7.41
CA ALA A 499 -7.79 0.21 -8.76
C ALA A 499 -6.62 0.27 -9.76
N PHE A 500 -6.85 -0.24 -10.96
CA PHE A 500 -5.93 -0.26 -12.08
C PHE A 500 -6.62 0.29 -13.33
N PRO A 501 -5.89 0.94 -14.26
CA PRO A 501 -6.46 1.22 -15.58
C PRO A 501 -6.84 -0.10 -16.26
N GLY A 502 -7.85 -0.10 -17.10
CA GLY A 502 -8.05 -1.20 -18.03
C GLY A 502 -6.92 -1.21 -19.07
N GLN A 503 -6.53 -2.41 -19.51
CA GLN A 503 -5.39 -2.55 -20.43
C GLN A 503 -5.60 -1.75 -21.71
N ALA A 504 -6.82 -1.67 -22.27
CA ALA A 504 -7.07 -0.97 -23.53
C ALA A 504 -6.84 0.55 -23.49
N GLY A 505 -6.70 1.17 -22.30
CA GLY A 505 -6.58 2.62 -22.16
C GLY A 505 -7.85 3.40 -22.54
N ASP A 506 -9.00 2.72 -22.64
CA ASP A 506 -10.29 3.27 -23.07
C ASP A 506 -11.09 3.96 -21.95
N GLY A 507 -10.50 4.08 -20.77
CA GLY A 507 -11.14 4.60 -19.56
C GLY A 507 -11.90 3.54 -18.74
N SER A 508 -11.80 2.27 -19.10
CA SER A 508 -12.18 1.17 -18.21
C SER A 508 -11.25 1.07 -17.00
N VAL A 509 -11.74 0.41 -15.95
CA VAL A 509 -11.04 0.26 -14.67
C VAL A 509 -11.20 -1.16 -14.16
N ASP A 510 -10.09 -1.78 -13.79
CA ASP A 510 -10.09 -3.06 -13.08
C ASP A 510 -9.89 -2.79 -11.59
N VAL A 511 -10.77 -3.34 -10.76
CA VAL A 511 -10.67 -3.24 -9.30
C VAL A 511 -10.38 -4.62 -8.73
N GLU A 512 -9.19 -4.79 -8.18
CA GLU A 512 -8.83 -5.96 -7.40
C GLU A 512 -9.37 -5.80 -5.98
N VAL A 513 -10.27 -6.70 -5.59
CA VAL A 513 -11.07 -6.65 -4.37
C VAL A 513 -10.76 -7.87 -3.51
N CYS A 514 -10.41 -7.65 -2.24
CA CYS A 514 -10.17 -8.70 -1.26
C CYS A 514 -11.25 -8.62 -0.17
N LEU A 515 -12.04 -9.67 -0.03
CA LEU A 515 -13.11 -9.74 0.97
C LEU A 515 -13.13 -11.10 1.66
N ALA A 516 -13.73 -11.14 2.85
CA ALA A 516 -14.11 -12.40 3.49
C ALA A 516 -14.98 -13.25 2.52
N PRO A 517 -14.86 -14.58 2.52
CA PRO A 517 -15.49 -15.44 1.52
C PRO A 517 -17.01 -15.23 1.36
N ASP A 518 -17.73 -15.14 2.47
CA ASP A 518 -19.19 -14.93 2.48
C ASP A 518 -19.59 -13.56 1.94
N THR A 519 -18.83 -12.52 2.30
CA THR A 519 -19.05 -11.15 1.79
C THR A 519 -18.80 -11.09 0.29
N MET A 520 -17.73 -11.71 -0.21
CA MET A 520 -17.48 -11.81 -1.65
C MET A 520 -18.60 -12.58 -2.35
N GLY A 521 -19.05 -13.70 -1.77
CA GLY A 521 -20.15 -14.50 -2.31
C GLY A 521 -21.42 -13.66 -2.49
N ARG A 522 -21.81 -12.90 -1.46
CA ARG A 522 -22.98 -12.02 -1.51
C ARG A 522 -22.82 -10.84 -2.47
N LEU A 523 -21.63 -10.23 -2.52
CA LEU A 523 -21.34 -9.15 -3.47
C LEU A 523 -21.54 -9.62 -4.92
N LEU A 524 -21.07 -10.84 -5.24
CA LEU A 524 -21.22 -11.44 -6.57
C LEU A 524 -22.66 -11.90 -6.89
N CYS A 525 -23.60 -11.73 -5.97
CA CYS A 525 -25.03 -11.98 -6.16
C CYS A 525 -25.88 -10.70 -6.00
N ASP A 526 -25.26 -9.52 -5.83
CA ASP A 526 -25.97 -8.25 -5.67
C ASP A 526 -26.30 -7.67 -7.05
N ASP A 527 -27.57 -7.72 -7.45
CA ASP A 527 -28.03 -7.27 -8.77
C ASP A 527 -27.75 -5.79 -9.04
N GLU A 528 -27.87 -4.94 -8.01
CA GLU A 528 -27.57 -3.50 -8.12
C GLU A 528 -26.07 -3.29 -8.37
N PHE A 529 -25.23 -4.07 -7.70
CA PHE A 529 -23.79 -4.06 -7.93
C PHE A 529 -23.46 -4.52 -9.35
N LEU A 530 -23.97 -5.68 -9.75
CA LEU A 530 -23.67 -6.32 -11.03
C LEU A 530 -24.16 -5.52 -12.24
N GLN A 531 -25.15 -4.65 -12.10
CA GLN A 531 -25.61 -3.75 -13.17
C GLN A 531 -24.48 -2.93 -13.82
N PHE A 532 -23.42 -2.61 -13.07
CA PHE A 532 -22.28 -1.84 -13.56
C PHE A 532 -21.02 -2.67 -13.76
N VAL A 533 -21.03 -3.96 -13.41
CA VAL A 533 -19.91 -4.87 -13.64
C VAL A 533 -19.97 -5.38 -15.07
N SER A 534 -18.83 -5.29 -15.76
CA SER A 534 -18.69 -5.74 -17.14
C SER A 534 -17.86 -7.02 -17.18
N HIS A 535 -18.11 -7.88 -18.15
CA HIS A 535 -17.18 -8.98 -18.41
C HIS A 535 -15.89 -8.39 -18.99
N ALA A 536 -14.75 -8.81 -18.44
CA ALA A 536 -13.46 -8.42 -18.99
C ALA A 536 -13.33 -8.95 -20.44
N PRO A 537 -12.76 -8.17 -21.38
CA PRO A 537 -12.44 -8.66 -22.69
C PRO A 537 -11.47 -9.85 -22.60
N SER A 538 -11.56 -10.78 -23.56
CA SER A 538 -10.65 -11.94 -23.57
C SER A 538 -9.23 -11.45 -23.90
N PRO A 539 -8.19 -11.90 -23.14
CA PRO A 539 -6.81 -11.49 -23.36
C PRO A 539 -6.25 -11.94 -24.71
#